data_AF-A0A920ACW7-F1
#
_entry.id   AF-A0A920ACW7-F1
#
_cell.length_a   1.000
_cell.length_b   1.000
_cell.length_c   1.000
_cell.angle_alpha   90.00
_cell.angle_beta   90.00
_cell.angle_gamma   90.00
#
_symmetry.space_group_name_H-M   'P 1'
#
loop_
_entity.id
_entity.type
_entity.pdbx_description
1 polymer ?
#
loop_
_entity_poly.entity_id
_entity_poly.type
_entity_poly.pdbx_seq_one_letter_code
_entity_poly.pdbx_strand_id
1 'polypeptide(L)' 'MCLNKAMNLATSELIGAANLVNKQIDLYEAVTSDKIMTIAQDIFRKENSNTLYYHAK' A
#
# COMPACT_ATOMS: atom_id res chain seq x y z
N MET A 1 29.14 -5.53 -2.63
CA MET A 1 28.55 -6.43 -3.65
C MET A 1 27.07 -6.79 -3.39
N CYS A 2 26.53 -6.60 -2.17
CA CYS A 2 25.13 -6.93 -1.84
C CYS A 2 24.08 -5.97 -2.45
N LEU A 3 24.44 -4.71 -2.71
CA LEU A 3 23.52 -3.71 -3.26
C LEU A 3 23.01 -4.10 -4.66
N ASN A 4 23.90 -4.57 -5.54
CA ASN A 4 23.52 -5.00 -6.88
C ASN A 4 22.57 -6.20 -6.84
N LYS A 5 22.75 -7.12 -5.88
CA LYS A 5 21.89 -8.31 -5.76
C LYS A 5 20.51 -7.95 -5.19
N ALA A 6 20.46 -7.09 -4.18
CA ALA A 6 19.20 -6.58 -3.63
C ALA A 6 18.43 -5.74 -4.66
N MET A 7 19.14 -4.91 -5.44
CA MET A 7 18.54 -4.09 -6.49
C MET A 7 18.03 -4.95 -7.65
N ASN A 8 18.80 -5.94 -8.11
CA ASN A 8 18.31 -6.88 -9.11
C ASN A 8 17.12 -7.70 -8.61
N LEU A 9 17.08 -8.07 -7.32
CA LEU A 9 15.94 -8.77 -6.72
C LEU A 9 14.70 -7.88 -6.66
N ALA A 10 14.82 -6.64 -6.16
CA ALA A 10 13.71 -5.68 -6.10
C ALA A 10 13.17 -5.33 -7.50
N THR A 11 14.07 -5.20 -8.49
CA THR A 11 13.68 -4.97 -9.88
C THR A 11 13.02 -6.21 -10.49
N SER A 12 13.50 -7.42 -10.18
CA SER A 12 12.87 -8.66 -10.66
C SER A 12 11.49 -8.88 -10.05
N GLU A 13 11.30 -8.53 -8.78
CA GLU A 13 9.99 -8.49 -8.11
C GLU A 13 9.08 -7.43 -8.74
N LEU A 14 9.60 -6.23 -9.04
CA LEU A 14 8.85 -5.15 -9.70
C LEU A 14 8.42 -5.52 -11.13
N ILE A 15 9.28 -6.20 -11.91
CA ILE A 15 8.98 -6.68 -13.25
C ILE A 15 8.00 -7.87 -13.21
N GLY A 16 8.13 -8.78 -12.24
CA GLY A 16 7.12 -9.82 -11.98
C GLY A 16 5.77 -9.22 -11.56
N ALA A 17 5.81 -8.13 -10.81
CA ALA A 17 4.68 -7.28 -10.46
C ALA A 17 4.24 -6.35 -11.61
N ALA A 18 4.92 -6.29 -12.76
CA ALA A 18 4.43 -5.50 -13.91
C ALA A 18 3.10 -6.05 -14.44
N ASN A 19 2.82 -7.35 -14.23
CA ASN A 19 1.50 -7.92 -14.46
C ASN A 19 0.43 -7.39 -13.49
N LEU A 20 0.82 -6.86 -12.32
CA LEU A 20 -0.09 -6.12 -11.43
C LEU A 20 -0.41 -4.73 -11.97
N VAL A 21 0.44 -4.11 -12.80
CA VAL A 21 0.13 -2.83 -13.45
C VAL A 21 -1.05 -2.99 -14.41
N ASN A 22 -1.09 -4.09 -15.17
CA ASN A 22 -2.24 -4.39 -16.02
C ASN A 22 -3.53 -4.60 -15.20
N LYS A 23 -3.40 -5.17 -14.00
CA LYS A 23 -4.52 -5.37 -13.07
C LYS A 23 -4.84 -4.13 -12.24
N GLN A 24 -3.95 -3.15 -12.14
CA GLN A 24 -4.19 -1.95 -11.34
C GLN A 24 -5.38 -1.19 -11.87
N ILE A 25 -5.50 -1.03 -13.19
CA ILE A 25 -6.63 -0.34 -13.82
C ILE A 25 -7.94 -1.05 -13.46
N ASP A 26 -8.03 -2.36 -13.68
CA ASP A 26 -9.20 -3.16 -13.32
C ASP A 26 -9.53 -3.08 -11.81
N LEU A 27 -8.50 -3.09 -10.95
CA LEU A 27 -8.66 -2.99 -9.50
C LEU A 27 -9.17 -1.62 -9.08
N TYR A 28 -8.69 -0.54 -9.71
CA TYR A 28 -9.16 0.83 -9.47
C TYR A 28 -10.58 1.02 -9.98
N GLU A 29 -10.92 0.50 -11.16
CA GLU A 29 -12.28 0.54 -11.72
C GLU A 29 -13.27 -0.31 -10.91
N ALA A 30 -12.82 -1.40 -10.28
CA ALA A 30 -13.64 -2.25 -9.42
C ALA A 30 -13.85 -1.70 -7.98
N VAL A 31 -13.32 -0.51 -7.66
CA VAL A 31 -13.56 0.16 -6.38
C VAL A 31 -14.99 0.70 -6.36
N THR A 32 -15.76 0.29 -5.36
CA THR A 32 -17.12 0.78 -5.13
C THR A 32 -17.18 1.59 -3.84
N SER A 33 -18.17 2.48 -3.73
CA SER A 33 -18.42 3.26 -2.52
C SER A 33 -18.59 2.39 -1.28
N ASP A 34 -19.27 1.24 -1.40
CA ASP A 34 -19.46 0.30 -0.29
C ASP A 34 -18.14 -0.33 0.19
N LYS A 35 -17.24 -0.67 -0.75
CA LYS A 35 -15.89 -1.16 -0.40
C LYS A 35 -15.09 -0.09 0.33
N ILE A 36 -15.14 1.16 -0.13
CA ILE A 36 -14.48 2.28 0.53
C ILE A 36 -15.00 2.44 1.96
N MET A 37 -16.33 2.41 2.14
CA MET A 37 -16.94 2.54 3.47
C MET A 37 -16.57 1.39 4.41
N THR A 38 -16.57 0.16 3.89
CA THR A 38 -16.18 -1.04 4.65
C THR A 38 -14.74 -0.94 5.14
N ILE A 39 -13.82 -0.54 4.26
CA ILE A 39 -12.41 -0.38 4.59
C ILE A 39 -12.20 0.79 5.56
N ALA A 40 -12.92 1.90 5.38
CA ALA A 40 -12.86 3.05 6.27
C ALA A 40 -13.27 2.68 7.71
N GLN A 41 -14.31 1.86 7.88
CA GLN A 41 -14.75 1.37 9.18
C GLN A 41 -13.74 0.41 9.86
N ASP A 42 -12.91 -0.27 9.06
CA ASP A 42 -11.86 -1.15 9.57
C ASP A 42 -10.59 -0.37 9.95
N ILE A 43 -10.19 0.57 9.10
CA ILE A 43 -8.97 1.36 9.28
C ILE A 43 -9.15 2.44 10.35
N PHE A 44 -10.23 3.23 10.29
CA PHE A 44 -10.43 4.38 11.19
C PHE A 44 -11.00 3.98 12.56
N ARG A 45 -10.34 3.01 13.18
CA ARG A 45 -10.59 2.60 14.57
C ARG A 45 -9.60 3.28 15.49
N LYS A 46 -10.03 3.58 16.71
CA LYS A 46 -9.18 4.21 17.73
C LYS A 46 -7.94 3.37 18.04
N GLU A 47 -8.08 2.05 18.01
CA GLU A 47 -6.99 1.08 18.18
C GLU A 47 -5.91 1.19 17.09
N ASN A 48 -6.29 1.63 15.89
CA ASN A 48 -5.39 1.83 14.74
C ASN A 48 -4.84 3.26 14.66
N SER A 49 -5.18 4.13 15.63
CA SER A 49 -4.72 5.53 15.66
C SER A 49 -3.57 5.72 16.63
N ASN A 50 -2.41 6.14 16.11
CA ASN A 50 -1.30 6.59 16.93
C ASN A 50 -1.12 8.09 16.78
N THR A 51 -1.62 8.85 17.76
CA THR A 51 -1.50 10.32 17.76
C THR A 51 -0.32 10.73 18.64
N LEU A 52 0.75 11.19 18.02
CA LEU A 52 1.94 11.67 18.71
C LEU A 52 1.83 13.18 18.94
N TYR A 53 1.74 13.59 20.20
CA TYR A 53 1.79 15.01 20.58
C TYR A 53 3.24 15.42 20.82
N TYR A 54 3.78 16.26 19.95
CA TYR A 54 5.08 16.88 20.15
C TYR A 54 4.94 18.04 21.13
N HIS A 55 5.47 17.88 22.34
CA HIS A 55 5.78 19.00 23.21
C HIS A 55 7.11 19.60 22.74
N ALA A 56 7.05 20.61 21.89
CA ALA A 56 8.18 21.48 21.63
C ALA A 56 8.49 22.26 22.93
N LYS A 57 9.74 22.21 23.36
CA LYS A 57 10.26 22.93 24.54
C LYS A 57 10.94 24.21 24.10
#